data_AF-A0A847F9V6-F1
#
_entry.id   AF-A0A847F9V6-F1
#
_cell.length_a   1.000
_cell.length_b   1.000
_cell.length_c   1.000
_cell.angle_alpha   90.00
_cell.angle_beta   90.00
_cell.angle_gamma   90.00
#
_symmetry.space_group_name_H-M   'P 1'
#
loop_
_entity.id
_entity.type
_entity.pdbx_description
1 polymer ?
#
loop_
_entity_poly.entity_id
_entity_poly.type
_entity_poly.pdbx_seq_one_letter_code
_entity_poly.pdbx_strand_id
1 'polypeptide(L)'
;MAEELGRIIKPEAEQFKDGRRLFLVPLIFTPFSPPGELQAIVERYWQEALSQIKGLESRIGRVKRVYHEMVALDEESGLSTLESLNTGSHNLVKSIIERGGSLTSIEDSDLLNEFMDWGRCLSTGLYSHKVLTTVLQSYQETQECRNKEMASRLDKSLGVDEIGLLIVTENHRIQFPPDIEVFYVAPPALDEYKRWLRRQEESPKKEKPASQEKPEKGESAKAEKSPEAEPKTGENKSETSKPAKRTRKKKSS
;
A
#
# COMPACT_ATOMS: atom_id res chain seq x y z
N MET A 1 25.76 22.00 47.76
CA MET A 1 26.39 20.81 47.16
C MET A 1 25.44 20.35 46.08
N ALA A 2 25.80 20.50 44.80
CA ALA A 2 25.00 19.98 43.69
C ALA A 2 25.73 18.77 43.13
N GLU A 3 25.06 17.63 43.02
CA GLU A 3 25.61 16.44 42.38
C GLU A 3 25.64 16.67 40.86
N GLU A 4 26.79 16.46 40.23
CA GLU A 4 26.90 16.46 38.78
C GLU A 4 26.18 15.22 38.22
N LEU A 5 25.07 15.44 37.51
CA LEU A 5 24.38 14.38 36.79
C LEU A 5 25.32 13.72 35.78
N GLY A 6 25.28 12.39 35.71
CA GLY A 6 26.27 11.57 35.02
C GLY A 6 26.53 12.00 33.58
N ARG A 7 27.82 12.09 33.22
CA ARG A 7 28.26 12.41 31.86
C ARG A 7 27.68 11.41 30.87
N ILE A 8 26.85 11.89 29.94
CA ILE A 8 26.41 11.10 28.79
C ILE A 8 27.64 10.88 27.90
N ILE A 9 28.28 9.73 28.05
CA ILE A 9 29.35 9.29 27.15
C ILE A 9 28.67 9.01 25.81
N LYS A 10 28.85 9.93 24.86
CA LYS A 10 28.47 9.72 23.47
C LYS A 10 29.31 8.56 22.93
N PRO A 11 28.71 7.41 22.55
CA PRO A 11 29.49 6.26 22.08
C PRO A 11 30.31 6.66 20.86
N GLU A 12 31.56 6.20 20.80
CA GLU A 12 32.47 6.55 19.73
C GLU A 12 31.97 5.98 18.40
N ALA A 13 32.01 6.78 17.34
CA ALA A 13 31.48 6.39 16.03
C ALA A 13 32.16 5.16 15.42
N GLU A 14 33.33 4.76 15.94
CA GLU A 14 34.05 3.57 15.51
C GLU A 14 33.35 2.27 15.91
N GLN A 15 32.54 2.26 16.98
CA GLN A 15 31.79 1.09 17.42
C GLN A 15 30.67 0.66 16.45
N PHE A 16 30.34 1.52 15.47
CA PHE A 16 29.29 1.32 14.48
C PHE A 16 29.85 1.08 13.06
N LYS A 17 31.15 0.76 12.92
CA LYS A 17 31.79 0.54 11.60
C LYS A 17 31.46 -0.83 11.01
N ASP A 18 31.41 -1.84 11.87
CA ASP A 18 31.22 -3.25 11.52
C ASP A 18 29.77 -3.66 11.79
N GLY A 19 29.27 -4.68 11.09
CA GLY A 19 27.92 -5.20 11.23
C GLY A 19 26.91 -4.68 10.21
N ARG A 20 25.86 -5.49 9.99
CA ARG A 20 24.76 -5.17 9.07
C ARG A 20 23.89 -4.06 9.66
N ARG A 21 23.55 -3.07 8.86
CA ARG A 21 22.83 -1.86 9.31
C ARG A 21 21.67 -1.56 8.39
N LEU A 22 20.57 -1.06 8.93
CA LEU A 22 19.35 -0.77 8.16
C LEU A 22 18.80 0.61 8.53
N PHE A 23 18.78 1.52 7.57
CA PHE A 23 18.04 2.77 7.70
C PHE A 23 16.57 2.48 7.41
N LEU A 24 15.66 2.84 8.31
CA LEU A 24 14.23 2.54 8.18
C LEU A 24 13.45 3.84 7.99
N VAL A 25 12.83 4.00 6.81
CA VAL A 25 12.09 5.19 6.39
C VAL A 25 10.59 4.87 6.28
N PRO A 26 9.71 5.60 6.98
CA PRO A 26 8.26 5.43 6.87
C PRO A 26 7.70 5.69 5.47
N LEU A 27 7.13 4.66 4.83
CA LEU A 27 6.40 4.84 3.58
C LEU A 27 5.09 5.59 3.85
N ILE A 28 5.00 6.83 3.33
CA ILE A 28 3.77 7.63 3.32
C ILE A 28 3.12 7.62 1.93
N PHE A 29 1.79 7.60 1.90
CA PHE A 29 1.00 7.63 0.67
C PHE A 29 0.23 8.94 0.55
N THR A 30 -0.09 9.33 -0.68
CA THR A 30 -0.95 10.49 -0.96
C THR A 30 -2.08 10.09 -1.90
N PRO A 31 -3.27 10.73 -1.81
CA PRO A 31 -4.27 10.60 -2.86
C PRO A 31 -3.72 11.17 -4.17
N PHE A 32 -4.26 10.72 -5.31
CA PHE A 32 -3.82 11.12 -6.66
C PHE A 32 -3.79 12.65 -6.90
N SER A 33 -4.65 13.39 -6.21
CA SER A 33 -4.65 14.86 -6.20
C SER A 33 -4.68 15.34 -4.74
N PRO A 34 -3.51 15.50 -4.09
CA PRO A 34 -3.44 15.96 -2.70
C PRO A 34 -3.75 17.47 -2.62
N PRO A 35 -4.44 17.94 -1.56
CA PRO A 35 -4.53 19.37 -1.28
C PRO A 35 -3.14 19.99 -1.11
N GLY A 36 -2.96 21.25 -1.50
CA GLY A 36 -1.63 21.91 -1.48
C GLY A 36 -0.93 21.89 -0.11
N GLU A 37 -1.69 21.93 0.99
CA GLU A 37 -1.16 21.73 2.36
C GLU A 37 -0.49 20.36 2.52
N LEU A 38 -1.16 19.27 2.10
CA LEU A 38 -0.61 17.92 2.15
C LEU A 38 0.57 17.77 1.20
N GLN A 39 0.50 18.34 0.00
CA GLN A 39 1.59 18.30 -0.98
C GLN A 39 2.87 18.93 -0.39
N ALA A 40 2.76 20.10 0.24
CA ALA A 40 3.89 20.79 0.89
C ALA A 40 4.43 20.08 2.14
N ILE A 41 3.61 19.30 2.85
CA ILE A 41 4.07 18.41 3.93
C ILE A 41 4.85 17.23 3.36
N VAL A 42 4.33 16.59 2.31
CA VAL A 42 4.92 15.39 1.69
C VAL A 42 6.23 15.70 0.97
N GLU A 43 6.33 16.84 0.29
CA GLU A 43 7.59 17.27 -0.34
C GLU A 43 8.68 17.50 0.72
N ARG A 44 8.35 18.22 1.81
CA ARG A 44 9.28 18.41 2.94
C ARG A 44 9.67 17.08 3.59
N TYR A 45 8.73 16.16 3.78
CA TYR A 45 9.00 14.83 4.32
C TYR A 45 10.11 14.11 3.54
N TRP A 46 10.01 14.05 2.21
CA TRP A 46 11.02 13.35 1.39
C TRP A 46 12.36 14.10 1.31
N GLN A 47 12.34 15.44 1.32
CA GLN A 47 13.55 16.27 1.40
C GLN A 47 14.28 16.08 2.75
N GLU A 48 13.55 16.10 3.86
CA GLU A 48 14.05 15.86 5.21
C GLU A 48 14.59 14.43 5.37
N ALA A 49 13.89 13.41 4.85
CA ALA A 49 14.36 12.02 4.83
C ALA A 49 15.69 11.88 4.10
N LEU A 50 15.82 12.44 2.89
CA LEU A 50 17.07 12.44 2.12
C LEU A 50 18.19 13.19 2.84
N SER A 51 17.87 14.28 3.55
CA SER A 51 18.85 15.04 4.36
C SER A 51 19.34 14.23 5.56
N GLN A 52 18.44 13.59 6.31
CA GLN A 52 18.79 12.71 7.44
C GLN A 52 19.62 11.50 6.98
N ILE A 53 19.26 10.85 5.87
CA ILE A 53 20.04 9.76 5.27
C ILE A 53 21.44 10.23 4.91
N LYS A 54 21.60 11.37 4.24
CA LYS A 54 22.94 11.94 3.93
C LYS A 54 23.74 12.24 5.21
N GLY A 55 23.07 12.68 6.27
CA GLY A 55 23.66 12.88 7.60
C GLY A 55 24.19 11.57 8.22
N LEU A 56 23.42 10.48 8.14
CA LEU A 56 23.87 9.15 8.56
C LEU A 56 25.01 8.64 7.65
N GLU A 57 24.85 8.77 6.33
CA GLU A 57 25.84 8.31 5.35
C GLU A 57 27.24 8.90 5.57
N SER A 58 27.30 10.18 5.97
CA SER A 58 28.56 10.88 6.27
C SER A 58 29.25 10.44 7.57
N ARG A 59 28.56 9.69 8.44
CA ARG A 59 29.04 9.29 9.77
C ARG A 59 29.38 7.81 9.86
N ILE A 60 28.57 6.94 9.25
CA ILE A 60 28.67 5.47 9.42
C ILE A 60 28.84 4.69 8.11
N GLY A 61 28.56 5.28 6.94
CA GLY A 61 28.83 4.69 5.62
C GLY A 61 27.69 4.86 4.62
N ARG A 62 27.97 4.65 3.33
CA ARG A 62 26.98 4.78 2.25
C ARG A 62 25.96 3.64 2.27
N VAL A 63 24.70 3.96 1.93
CA VAL A 63 23.69 2.95 1.62
C VAL A 63 24.13 2.17 0.37
N LYS A 64 24.15 0.84 0.47
CA LYS A 64 24.50 -0.07 -0.63
C LYS A 64 23.29 -0.71 -1.27
N ARG A 65 22.30 -1.10 -0.47
CA ARG A 65 21.05 -1.71 -0.96
C ARG A 65 19.85 -0.88 -0.52
N VAL A 66 18.91 -0.69 -1.42
CA VAL A 66 17.62 -0.05 -1.15
C VAL A 66 16.55 -1.10 -1.35
N TYR A 67 15.63 -1.15 -0.40
CA TYR A 67 14.44 -2.00 -0.38
C TYR A 67 13.22 -1.10 -0.24
N HIS A 68 12.13 -1.44 -0.94
CA HIS A 68 10.91 -0.64 -0.88
C HIS A 68 9.69 -1.56 -0.82
N GLU A 69 8.80 -1.31 0.14
CA GLU A 69 7.54 -2.00 0.26
C GLU A 69 6.66 -1.79 -0.99
N MET A 70 5.94 -2.81 -1.44
CA MET A 70 5.15 -2.81 -2.69
C MET A 70 5.96 -2.80 -3.99
N VAL A 71 7.27 -3.10 -3.95
CA VAL A 71 8.12 -3.25 -5.15
C VAL A 71 8.78 -4.62 -5.18
N ALA A 72 8.32 -5.48 -6.11
CA ALA A 72 8.78 -6.85 -6.29
C ALA A 72 9.83 -7.04 -7.41
N LEU A 73 10.26 -5.96 -8.05
CA LEU A 73 11.23 -5.96 -9.15
C LEU A 73 12.51 -5.24 -8.75
N ASP A 74 13.65 -5.75 -9.22
CA ASP A 74 14.97 -5.16 -8.99
C ASP A 74 15.27 -3.96 -9.91
N GLU A 75 16.26 -3.17 -9.51
CA GLU A 75 16.96 -2.16 -10.34
C GLU A 75 16.04 -1.28 -11.19
N GLU A 76 16.24 -1.22 -12.51
CA GLU A 76 15.51 -0.32 -13.42
C GLU A 76 14.00 -0.63 -13.49
N SER A 77 13.63 -1.91 -13.42
CA SER A 77 12.22 -2.34 -13.44
C SER A 77 11.50 -1.98 -12.13
N GLY A 78 12.18 -2.11 -11.00
CA GLY A 78 11.70 -1.62 -9.71
C GLY A 78 11.59 -0.10 -9.67
N LEU A 79 12.55 0.62 -10.25
CA LEU A 79 12.56 2.08 -10.28
C LEU A 79 11.42 2.65 -11.15
N SER A 80 11.14 2.03 -12.30
CA SER A 80 9.99 2.36 -13.14
C SER A 80 8.65 2.14 -12.40
N THR A 81 8.56 1.06 -11.61
CA THR A 81 7.41 0.80 -10.74
C THR A 81 7.25 1.89 -9.67
N LEU A 82 8.36 2.34 -9.07
CA LEU A 82 8.36 3.40 -8.06
C LEU A 82 7.89 4.75 -8.60
N GLU A 83 8.26 5.12 -9.82
CA GLU A 83 7.89 6.42 -10.41
C GLU A 83 6.35 6.60 -10.46
N SER A 84 5.63 5.51 -10.77
CA SER A 84 4.16 5.46 -10.80
C SER A 84 3.53 5.30 -9.41
N LEU A 85 4.21 4.62 -8.48
CA LEU A 85 3.70 4.33 -7.14
C LEU A 85 3.83 5.54 -6.19
N ASN A 86 5.00 6.17 -6.16
CA ASN A 86 5.34 7.24 -5.22
C ASN A 86 6.55 8.04 -5.71
N THR A 87 6.29 9.19 -6.35
CA THR A 87 7.33 10.06 -6.91
C THR A 87 8.34 10.55 -5.86
N GLY A 88 7.92 10.70 -4.60
CA GLY A 88 8.77 11.15 -3.50
C GLY A 88 9.81 10.10 -3.10
N SER A 89 9.38 8.85 -2.91
CA SER A 89 10.30 7.75 -2.64
C SER A 89 11.15 7.42 -3.87
N HIS A 90 10.57 7.42 -5.08
CA HIS A 90 11.30 7.28 -6.34
C HIS A 90 12.51 8.24 -6.42
N ASN A 91 12.32 9.53 -6.16
CA ASN A 91 13.39 10.52 -6.20
C ASN A 91 14.47 10.25 -5.15
N LEU A 92 14.08 9.77 -3.96
CA LEU A 92 15.01 9.38 -2.90
C LEU A 92 15.84 8.14 -3.29
N VAL A 93 15.18 7.08 -3.81
CA VAL A 93 15.83 5.84 -4.28
C VAL A 93 16.78 6.14 -5.45
N LYS A 94 16.32 6.89 -6.46
CA LYS A 94 17.13 7.32 -7.60
C LYS A 94 18.39 8.06 -7.14
N SER A 95 18.26 8.97 -6.18
CA SER A 95 19.40 9.70 -5.63
C SER A 95 20.42 8.81 -4.92
N ILE A 96 20.03 7.64 -4.40
CA ILE A 96 20.95 6.65 -3.81
C ILE A 96 21.62 5.81 -4.90
N ILE A 97 20.87 5.42 -5.95
CA ILE A 97 21.42 4.71 -7.11
C ILE A 97 22.50 5.56 -7.81
N GLU A 98 22.25 6.86 -8.00
CA GLU A 98 23.23 7.83 -8.50
C GLU A 98 24.51 7.96 -7.62
N ARG A 99 24.46 7.50 -6.35
CA ARG A 99 25.60 7.43 -5.42
C ARG A 99 26.24 6.03 -5.32
N GLY A 100 25.83 5.09 -6.17
CA GLY A 100 26.40 3.74 -6.23
C GLY A 100 25.79 2.73 -5.25
N GLY A 101 24.52 2.92 -4.87
CA GLY A 101 23.69 1.85 -4.32
C GLY A 101 22.84 1.17 -5.41
N SER A 102 22.14 0.09 -5.07
CA SER A 102 21.19 -0.60 -5.96
C SER A 102 19.80 -0.74 -5.31
N LEU A 103 18.76 -0.83 -6.14
CA LEU A 103 17.42 -1.23 -5.70
C LEU A 103 17.32 -2.76 -5.76
N THR A 104 17.04 -3.39 -4.62
CA THR A 104 16.88 -4.84 -4.47
C THR A 104 15.46 -5.15 -4.01
N SER A 105 14.82 -6.11 -4.68
CA SER A 105 13.49 -6.59 -4.34
C SER A 105 13.47 -7.26 -2.96
N ILE A 106 12.59 -6.76 -2.08
CA ILE A 106 12.29 -7.39 -0.78
C ILE A 106 10.95 -8.14 -0.80
N GLU A 107 10.10 -7.85 -1.79
CA GLU A 107 8.77 -8.44 -1.93
C GLU A 107 8.84 -9.74 -2.73
N ASP A 108 7.99 -10.69 -2.38
CA ASP A 108 7.63 -11.75 -3.32
C ASP A 108 6.45 -11.30 -4.19
N SER A 109 6.54 -11.51 -5.50
CA SER A 109 5.52 -11.04 -6.45
C SER A 109 4.16 -11.69 -6.20
N ASP A 110 4.12 -13.00 -5.88
CA ASP A 110 2.85 -13.71 -5.71
C ASP A 110 2.22 -13.35 -4.37
N LEU A 111 3.00 -13.33 -3.27
CA LEU A 111 2.51 -12.86 -1.96
C LEU A 111 2.08 -11.39 -1.97
N LEU A 112 2.78 -10.52 -2.71
CA LEU A 112 2.41 -9.11 -2.86
C LEU A 112 1.11 -8.96 -3.64
N ASN A 113 0.95 -9.68 -4.76
CA ASN A 113 -0.28 -9.65 -5.55
C ASN A 113 -1.48 -10.16 -4.74
N GLU A 114 -1.33 -11.28 -4.04
CA GLU A 114 -2.36 -11.85 -3.18
C GLU A 114 -2.75 -10.89 -2.05
N PHE A 115 -1.76 -10.30 -1.37
CA PHE A 115 -1.97 -9.28 -0.34
C PHE A 115 -2.76 -8.07 -0.87
N MET A 116 -2.40 -7.58 -2.07
CA MET A 116 -3.07 -6.47 -2.72
C MET A 116 -4.51 -6.81 -3.14
N ASP A 117 -4.77 -8.04 -3.62
CA ASP A 117 -6.11 -8.49 -3.99
C ASP A 117 -7.04 -8.66 -2.76
N TRP A 118 -6.52 -9.21 -1.66
CA TRP A 118 -7.28 -9.21 -0.40
C TRP A 118 -7.56 -7.79 0.11
N GLY A 119 -6.59 -6.88 0.00
CA GLY A 119 -6.76 -5.45 0.30
C GLY A 119 -7.83 -4.75 -0.56
N ARG A 120 -7.88 -5.05 -1.86
CA ARG A 120 -8.94 -4.58 -2.78
C ARG A 120 -10.32 -5.11 -2.39
N CYS A 121 -10.42 -6.38 -2.01
CA CYS A 121 -11.67 -6.98 -1.52
C CYS A 121 -12.18 -6.26 -0.27
N LEU A 122 -11.32 -5.98 0.72
CA LEU A 122 -11.68 -5.20 1.92
C LEU A 122 -12.13 -3.77 1.56
N SER A 123 -11.40 -3.11 0.67
CA SER A 123 -11.66 -1.72 0.22
C SER A 123 -13.01 -1.55 -0.49
N THR A 124 -13.62 -2.63 -0.98
CA THR A 124 -14.91 -2.61 -1.68
C THR A 124 -16.12 -2.46 -0.73
N GLY A 125 -15.95 -2.72 0.57
CA GLY A 125 -17.04 -2.61 1.57
C GLY A 125 -17.96 -3.84 1.58
N LEU A 126 -17.46 -4.96 2.14
CA LEU A 126 -18.16 -6.24 2.16
C LEU A 126 -19.31 -6.27 3.19
N TYR A 127 -20.54 -6.54 2.74
CA TYR A 127 -21.74 -6.59 3.61
C TYR A 127 -21.93 -7.92 4.35
N SER A 128 -21.54 -9.05 3.76
CA SER A 128 -21.74 -10.36 4.38
C SER A 128 -20.67 -10.61 5.44
N HIS A 129 -21.05 -10.70 6.71
CA HIS A 129 -20.12 -10.97 7.82
C HIS A 129 -19.25 -12.20 7.54
N LYS A 130 -19.81 -13.29 7.02
CA LYS A 130 -19.03 -14.50 6.72
C LYS A 130 -17.93 -14.22 5.69
N VAL A 131 -18.25 -13.49 4.62
CA VAL A 131 -17.29 -13.13 3.57
C VAL A 131 -16.25 -12.15 4.11
N LEU A 132 -16.66 -11.14 4.87
CA LEU A 132 -15.76 -10.18 5.51
C LEU A 132 -14.76 -10.89 6.45
N THR A 133 -15.22 -11.83 7.28
CA THR A 133 -14.34 -12.62 8.16
C THR A 133 -13.34 -13.45 7.36
N THR A 134 -13.77 -14.15 6.31
CA THR A 134 -12.86 -14.94 5.46
C THR A 134 -11.81 -14.06 4.78
N VAL A 135 -12.22 -12.95 4.16
CA VAL A 135 -11.29 -12.04 3.48
C VAL A 135 -10.31 -11.40 4.48
N LEU A 136 -10.77 -11.00 5.67
CA LEU A 136 -9.90 -10.44 6.71
C LEU A 136 -8.89 -11.46 7.22
N GLN A 137 -9.30 -12.71 7.42
CA GLN A 137 -8.42 -13.79 7.85
C GLN A 137 -7.34 -14.06 6.78
N SER A 138 -7.73 -14.24 5.51
CA SER A 138 -6.78 -14.45 4.42
C SER A 138 -5.82 -13.26 4.28
N TYR A 139 -6.31 -12.02 4.30
CA TYR A 139 -5.45 -10.82 4.32
C TYR A 139 -4.38 -10.85 5.42
N GLN A 140 -4.76 -11.26 6.64
CA GLN A 140 -3.84 -11.35 7.78
C GLN A 140 -2.83 -12.48 7.61
N GLU A 141 -3.27 -13.66 7.17
CA GLU A 141 -2.40 -14.81 6.90
C GLU A 141 -1.38 -14.50 5.79
N THR A 142 -1.81 -13.92 4.67
CA THR A 142 -0.93 -13.49 3.58
C THR A 142 0.04 -12.40 4.03
N GLN A 143 -0.41 -11.41 4.83
CA GLN A 143 0.47 -10.37 5.40
C GLN A 143 1.56 -10.96 6.32
N GLU A 144 1.23 -11.97 7.12
CA GLU A 144 2.22 -12.67 7.96
C GLU A 144 3.25 -13.46 7.14
N CYS A 145 2.80 -14.15 6.09
CA CYS A 145 3.69 -14.86 5.16
C CYS A 145 4.61 -13.88 4.42
N ARG A 146 4.05 -12.79 3.87
CA ARG A 146 4.77 -11.70 3.22
C ARG A 146 5.84 -11.10 4.14
N ASN A 147 5.51 -10.82 5.40
CA ASN A 147 6.46 -10.29 6.37
C ASN A 147 7.63 -11.25 6.68
N LYS A 148 7.37 -12.55 6.76
CA LYS A 148 8.39 -13.58 6.98
C LYS A 148 9.32 -13.70 5.76
N GLU A 149 8.75 -13.63 4.55
CA GLU A 149 9.52 -13.66 3.31
C GLU A 149 10.35 -12.40 3.10
N MET A 150 9.80 -11.21 3.38
CA MET A 150 10.55 -9.94 3.38
C MET A 150 11.75 -9.98 4.34
N ALA A 151 11.56 -10.49 5.56
CA ALA A 151 12.66 -10.68 6.51
C ALA A 151 13.73 -11.65 5.98
N SER A 152 13.31 -12.76 5.35
CA SER A 152 14.23 -13.74 4.77
C SER A 152 14.99 -13.20 3.55
N ARG A 153 14.36 -12.39 2.70
CA ARG A 153 15.00 -11.73 1.55
C ARG A 153 15.99 -10.66 2.00
N LEU A 154 15.64 -9.86 3.00
CA LEU A 154 16.56 -8.91 3.63
C LEU A 154 17.79 -9.64 4.17
N ASP A 155 17.58 -10.71 4.94
CA ASP A 155 18.68 -11.50 5.54
C ASP A 155 19.64 -12.09 4.49
N LYS A 156 19.11 -12.63 3.39
CA LYS A 156 19.91 -13.20 2.30
C LYS A 156 20.63 -12.17 1.44
N SER A 157 20.11 -10.95 1.34
CA SER A 157 20.59 -9.93 0.39
C SER A 157 21.45 -8.85 1.02
N LEU A 158 21.21 -8.45 2.27
CA LEU A 158 22.04 -7.45 2.96
C LEU A 158 23.37 -8.10 3.37
N GLY A 159 24.45 -7.67 2.71
CA GLY A 159 25.78 -8.22 2.90
C GLY A 159 26.40 -7.89 4.26
N VAL A 160 27.49 -8.59 4.60
CA VAL A 160 28.29 -8.32 5.80
C VAL A 160 28.82 -6.88 5.73
N ASP A 161 28.75 -6.17 6.86
CA ASP A 161 29.13 -4.76 7.04
C ASP A 161 28.38 -3.73 6.16
N GLU A 162 27.38 -4.16 5.40
CA GLU A 162 26.60 -3.28 4.53
C GLU A 162 25.52 -2.47 5.27
N ILE A 163 25.20 -1.32 4.69
CA ILE A 163 24.07 -0.47 5.09
C ILE A 163 22.97 -0.61 4.03
N GLY A 164 21.82 -1.13 4.45
CA GLY A 164 20.57 -1.10 3.71
C GLY A 164 19.75 0.14 4.02
N LEU A 165 18.84 0.48 3.11
CA LEU A 165 17.71 1.37 3.35
C LEU A 165 16.43 0.58 3.08
N LEU A 166 15.50 0.53 4.03
CA LEU A 166 14.16 -0.01 3.83
C LEU A 166 13.11 1.11 3.96
N ILE A 167 12.34 1.32 2.90
CA ILE A 167 11.19 2.22 2.86
C ILE A 167 9.93 1.35 3.06
N VAL A 168 9.26 1.48 4.21
CA VAL A 168 8.16 0.59 4.64
C VAL A 168 7.18 1.31 5.55
N THR A 169 5.92 0.91 5.53
CA THR A 169 4.88 1.45 6.42
C THR A 169 5.22 1.25 7.91
N GLU A 170 4.88 2.20 8.79
CA GLU A 170 5.34 2.18 10.19
C GLU A 170 4.83 0.97 11.00
N ASN A 171 3.70 0.40 10.61
CA ASN A 171 3.08 -0.76 11.28
C ASN A 171 3.47 -2.10 10.62
N HIS A 172 4.62 -2.17 9.95
CA HIS A 172 5.04 -3.30 9.11
C HIS A 172 5.11 -4.67 9.81
N ARG A 173 5.40 -4.74 11.12
CA ARG A 173 5.56 -5.98 11.93
C ARG A 173 6.66 -6.97 11.47
N ILE A 174 7.37 -6.70 10.37
CA ILE A 174 8.57 -7.46 9.94
C ILE A 174 9.54 -7.61 11.11
N GLN A 175 9.98 -8.84 11.38
CA GLN A 175 11.00 -9.15 12.39
C GLN A 175 12.35 -9.19 11.69
N PHE A 176 13.20 -8.21 11.93
CA PHE A 176 14.54 -8.17 11.33
C PHE A 176 15.49 -9.17 12.01
N PRO A 177 16.47 -9.75 11.27
CA PRO A 177 17.57 -10.49 11.86
C PRO A 177 18.23 -9.76 13.05
N PRO A 178 18.59 -10.45 14.14
CA PRO A 178 19.01 -9.82 15.39
C PRO A 178 20.39 -9.14 15.33
N ASP A 179 21.16 -9.41 14.28
CA ASP A 179 22.46 -8.80 13.99
C ASP A 179 22.37 -7.58 13.06
N ILE A 180 21.15 -7.19 12.62
CA ILE A 180 20.92 -5.95 11.89
C ILE A 180 20.62 -4.81 12.87
N GLU A 181 21.50 -3.80 12.92
CA GLU A 181 21.25 -2.57 13.66
C GLU A 181 20.31 -1.63 12.86
N VAL A 182 19.18 -1.24 13.46
CA VAL A 182 18.14 -0.46 12.78
C VAL A 182 18.17 1.01 13.21
N PHE A 183 18.37 1.92 12.25
CA PHE A 183 18.32 3.36 12.44
C PHE A 183 17.00 3.91 11.89
N TYR A 184 16.10 4.34 12.79
CA TYR A 184 14.83 4.94 12.37
C TYR A 184 15.04 6.37 11.84
N VAL A 185 14.69 6.59 10.57
CA VAL A 185 14.76 7.89 9.90
C VAL A 185 13.36 8.51 9.95
N ALA A 186 13.14 9.37 10.95
CA ALA A 186 11.88 10.07 11.17
C ALA A 186 12.03 11.58 10.88
N PRO A 187 11.67 12.03 9.66
CA PRO A 187 11.48 13.45 9.35
C PRO A 187 10.52 14.15 10.33
N PRO A 188 10.80 15.36 10.83
CA PRO A 188 9.83 16.20 11.52
C PRO A 188 8.47 16.31 10.79
N ALA A 189 8.48 16.44 9.46
CA ALA A 189 7.28 16.50 8.64
C ALA A 189 6.41 15.21 8.68
N LEU A 190 6.92 14.10 9.20
CA LEU A 190 6.14 12.88 9.45
C LEU A 190 5.04 13.11 10.49
N ASP A 191 5.32 13.88 11.55
CA ASP A 191 4.29 14.20 12.55
C ASP A 191 3.29 15.22 11.99
N GLU A 192 3.73 16.16 11.14
CA GLU A 192 2.82 17.05 10.41
C GLU A 192 1.85 16.26 9.50
N TYR A 193 2.36 15.27 8.76
CA TYR A 193 1.56 14.35 7.95
C TYR A 193 0.54 13.58 8.80
N LYS A 194 0.96 13.02 9.94
CA LYS A 194 0.07 12.33 10.89
C LYS A 194 -1.00 13.25 11.49
N ARG A 195 -0.64 14.49 11.84
CA ARG A 195 -1.61 15.51 12.30
C ARG A 195 -2.58 15.91 11.20
N TRP A 196 -2.14 15.94 9.94
CA TRP A 196 -3.01 16.20 8.81
C TRP A 196 -4.03 15.07 8.61
N LEU A 197 -3.60 13.81 8.65
CA LEU A 197 -4.50 12.65 8.54
C LEU A 197 -5.61 12.67 9.61
N ARG A 198 -5.24 12.82 10.89
CA ARG A 198 -6.21 12.88 12.01
C ARG A 198 -7.24 14.01 11.82
N ARG A 199 -6.81 15.20 11.36
CA ARG A 199 -7.73 16.30 11.04
C ARG A 199 -8.75 15.97 9.94
N GLN A 200 -8.42 15.10 8.98
CA GLN A 200 -9.37 14.65 7.97
C GLN A 200 -10.39 13.66 8.56
N GLU A 201 -9.93 12.72 9.38
CA GLU A 201 -10.79 11.72 10.06
C GLU A 201 -11.78 12.37 11.05
N GLU A 202 -11.32 13.41 11.76
CA GLU A 202 -12.14 14.20 12.69
C GLU A 202 -13.09 15.19 11.98
N SER A 203 -12.85 15.51 10.71
CA SER A 203 -13.72 16.41 9.95
C SER A 203 -15.05 15.71 9.63
N PRO A 204 -16.21 16.24 10.09
CA PRO A 204 -17.49 15.61 9.78
C PRO A 204 -17.69 15.64 8.27
N LYS A 205 -18.04 14.48 7.69
CA LYS A 205 -18.35 14.29 6.26
C LYS A 205 -19.35 15.36 5.81
N LYS A 206 -18.86 16.47 5.26
CA LYS A 206 -19.72 17.59 4.85
C LYS A 206 -20.71 17.09 3.81
N GLU A 207 -21.96 17.40 4.09
CA GLU A 207 -23.12 16.92 3.36
C GLU A 207 -22.97 17.20 1.86
N LYS A 208 -23.18 16.17 1.02
CA LYS A 208 -23.47 16.43 -0.39
C LYS A 208 -24.79 17.22 -0.42
N PRO A 209 -24.84 18.41 -1.05
CA PRO A 209 -26.10 19.13 -1.15
C PRO A 209 -27.09 18.28 -1.95
N ALA A 210 -28.25 17.99 -1.35
CA ALA A 210 -29.34 17.38 -2.08
C ALA A 210 -29.76 18.31 -3.22
N SER A 211 -29.65 17.83 -4.45
CA SER A 211 -30.14 18.54 -5.64
C SER A 211 -31.63 18.79 -5.49
N GLN A 212 -32.01 20.07 -5.40
CA GLN A 212 -33.40 20.49 -5.34
C GLN A 212 -34.05 20.31 -6.73
N GLU A 213 -34.68 19.17 -6.98
CA GLU A 213 -35.70 19.08 -8.02
C GLU A 213 -36.98 19.77 -7.53
N LYS A 214 -37.30 20.92 -8.13
CA LYS A 214 -38.65 21.48 -8.07
C LYS A 214 -39.53 20.77 -9.11
N PRO A 215 -40.78 20.40 -8.77
CA PRO A 215 -41.71 19.89 -9.76
C PRO A 215 -42.32 21.06 -10.57
N GLU A 216 -42.15 21.07 -11.89
CA GLU A 216 -43.00 21.89 -12.76
C GLU A 216 -44.35 21.21 -12.98
N LYS A 217 -45.43 21.89 -12.60
CA LYS A 217 -46.77 21.65 -13.14
C LYS A 217 -47.02 22.65 -14.27
N GLY A 218 -47.26 22.15 -15.47
CA GLY A 218 -47.62 22.93 -16.66
C GLY A 218 -48.71 22.20 -17.46
N GLU A 219 -49.96 22.45 -17.10
CA GLU A 219 -51.16 21.77 -17.58
C GLU A 219 -51.62 22.29 -18.96
N SER A 220 -51.94 21.38 -19.89
CA SER A 220 -53.16 21.53 -20.70
C SER A 220 -53.61 20.18 -21.27
N ALA A 221 -54.92 19.95 -21.24
CA ALA A 221 -55.53 18.68 -21.66
C ALA A 221 -56.23 18.83 -23.02
N LYS A 222 -56.34 17.71 -23.74
CA LYS A 222 -57.59 17.40 -24.45
C LYS A 222 -57.80 15.89 -24.52
N ALA A 223 -59.03 15.49 -24.18
CA ALA A 223 -59.43 14.09 -24.08
C ALA A 223 -60.32 13.70 -25.26
N GLU A 224 -60.30 12.43 -25.63
CA GLU A 224 -61.43 11.76 -26.28
C GLU A 224 -61.56 10.31 -25.75
N LYS A 225 -62.80 9.82 -25.69
CA LYS A 225 -63.24 8.57 -25.00
C LYS A 225 -63.06 7.36 -25.95
N SER A 226 -62.55 6.20 -25.51
CA SER A 226 -63.26 5.03 -24.90
C SER A 226 -64.35 4.38 -25.79
N PRO A 227 -64.68 3.06 -25.69
CA PRO A 227 -64.20 2.02 -24.75
C PRO A 227 -63.89 0.61 -25.35
N GLU A 228 -63.48 -0.32 -24.46
CA GLU A 228 -63.70 -1.80 -24.42
C GLU A 228 -63.58 -2.72 -25.66
N ALA A 229 -62.75 -3.77 -25.54
CA ALA A 229 -63.19 -5.18 -25.59
C ALA A 229 -62.08 -6.19 -25.17
N GLU A 230 -62.34 -6.92 -24.08
CA GLU A 230 -61.88 -8.31 -23.84
C GLU A 230 -63.13 -9.23 -23.91
N PRO A 231 -63.08 -10.59 -23.81
CA PRO A 231 -61.94 -11.50 -23.58
C PRO A 231 -61.93 -12.75 -24.51
N LYS A 232 -60.96 -13.67 -24.30
CA LYS A 232 -61.17 -15.11 -23.92
C LYS A 232 -60.22 -16.17 -24.52
N THR A 233 -59.62 -16.92 -23.58
CA THR A 233 -59.42 -18.40 -23.53
C THR A 233 -58.66 -19.17 -24.63
N GLY A 234 -57.74 -20.02 -24.19
CA GLY A 234 -57.15 -21.10 -24.99
C GLY A 234 -56.12 -21.93 -24.21
N GLU A 235 -56.56 -22.89 -23.38
CA GLU A 235 -55.70 -23.98 -22.87
C GLU A 235 -55.15 -24.80 -24.06
N ASN A 236 -53.97 -25.44 -24.01
CA ASN A 236 -53.76 -26.64 -23.19
C ASN A 236 -52.27 -27.08 -23.12
N LYS A 237 -51.97 -27.96 -22.17
CA LYS A 237 -50.69 -28.66 -21.94
C LYS A 237 -50.55 -29.90 -22.84
N SER A 238 -49.30 -30.31 -23.10
CA SER A 238 -48.73 -31.63 -22.70
C SER A 238 -47.38 -31.85 -23.41
N GLU A 239 -46.27 -32.02 -22.69
CA GLU A 239 -45.67 -33.27 -22.19
C GLU A 239 -44.73 -34.02 -23.17
N THR A 240 -43.45 -34.04 -22.75
CA THR A 240 -42.53 -35.19 -22.70
C THR A 240 -42.14 -35.94 -23.99
N SER A 241 -40.83 -35.98 -24.27
CA SER A 241 -40.00 -37.20 -24.08
C SER A 241 -38.53 -37.05 -24.50
N LYS A 242 -37.61 -37.47 -23.63
CA LYS A 242 -36.27 -38.01 -23.95
C LYS A 242 -36.38 -39.55 -23.86
N PRO A 243 -35.48 -40.39 -24.44
CA PRO A 243 -34.02 -40.24 -24.60
C PRO A 243 -33.55 -40.49 -26.08
N ALA A 244 -32.33 -40.91 -26.49
CA ALA A 244 -31.19 -41.52 -25.79
C ALA A 244 -29.81 -41.42 -26.49
N LYS A 245 -28.80 -41.99 -25.79
CA LYS A 245 -27.45 -42.48 -26.18
C LYS A 245 -27.24 -42.79 -27.68
N ARG A 246 -26.06 -42.57 -28.29
CA ARG A 246 -24.79 -43.28 -27.98
C ARG A 246 -23.52 -42.72 -28.72
N THR A 247 -22.38 -42.62 -28.00
CA THR A 247 -20.96 -42.82 -28.42
C THR A 247 -20.35 -42.24 -29.73
N ARG A 248 -19.19 -41.55 -29.63
CA ARG A 248 -17.83 -42.15 -29.88
C ARG A 248 -16.63 -41.26 -29.45
N LYS A 249 -15.46 -41.90 -29.28
CA LYS A 249 -14.13 -41.34 -28.93
C LYS A 249 -13.33 -40.83 -30.15
N LYS A 250 -12.50 -39.79 -29.95
CA LYS A 250 -11.09 -39.56 -30.43
C LYS A 250 -10.64 -38.20 -29.82
N LYS A 251 -9.54 -38.00 -29.09
CA LYS A 251 -8.11 -38.40 -29.12
C LYS A 251 -7.22 -37.49 -30.02
N SER A 252 -6.53 -36.55 -29.35
CA SER A 252 -5.25 -35.89 -29.64
C SER A 252 -4.61 -35.67 -28.26
N SER A 253 -3.34 -35.98 -27.95
CA SER A 253 -2.08 -35.56 -28.62
C SER A 253 -1.87 -34.06 -28.53
#